data_AF-A0A9E8C839-F1
#
_entry.id   AF-A0A9E8C839-F1
#
_cell.length_a   1.000
_cell.length_b   1.000
_cell.length_c   1.000
_cell.angle_alpha   90.00
_cell.angle_beta   90.00
_cell.angle_gamma   90.00
#
_symmetry.space_group_name_H-M   'P 1'
#
loop_
_entity.id
_entity.type
_entity.pdbx_description
1 polymer ?
#
loop_
_entity_poly.entity_id
_entity_poly.type
_entity_poly.pdbx_seq_one_letter_code
_entity_poly.pdbx_strand_id
1 'polypeptide(L)'
;MFLLGYHCPKDYNYPDRVKIENGNIIYPILAAVPSLGGGWSLLFHRAKICGYVSDGDSPKIKVVSIFVQGDRSSEGLKEINICDEVVGGYVSRFGDYDFSGRPNPTRDWLDDV
;
A
#
# COMPACT_ATOMS: atom_id res chain seq x y z
N MET A 1 -3.63 2.12 -7.31
CA MET A 1 -2.40 1.99 -6.50
C MET A 1 -1.16 2.01 -7.40
N PHE A 2 -0.10 2.72 -7.01
CA PHE A 2 1.17 2.78 -7.75
C PHE A 2 2.35 2.64 -6.78
N LEU A 3 3.43 2.00 -7.23
CA LEU A 3 4.75 2.07 -6.59
C LEU A 3 5.51 3.24 -7.22
N LEU A 4 5.99 4.15 -6.37
CA LEU A 4 6.74 5.32 -6.80
C LEU A 4 8.23 5.08 -6.57
N GLY A 5 9.06 5.41 -7.58
CA GLY A 5 10.51 5.42 -7.45
C GLY A 5 10.99 6.51 -6.48
N TYR A 6 12.28 6.45 -6.15
CA TYR A 6 12.91 7.49 -5.33
C TYR A 6 12.78 8.85 -6.03
N HIS A 7 12.17 9.81 -5.35
CA HIS A 7 11.94 11.15 -5.87
C HIS A 7 12.19 12.17 -4.76
N CYS A 8 12.98 13.20 -5.07
CA CYS A 8 13.33 14.27 -4.14
C CYS A 8 12.74 15.58 -4.71
N PRO A 9 11.56 16.05 -4.27
CA PRO A 9 10.75 16.92 -5.11
C PRO A 9 11.10 18.40 -4.94
N LYS A 10 11.12 19.11 -6.07
CA LYS A 10 10.48 20.43 -6.16
C LYS A 10 9.12 20.37 -6.87
N ASP A 11 8.84 19.27 -7.57
CA ASP A 11 7.64 18.99 -8.34
C ASP A 11 7.06 17.62 -7.97
N TYR A 12 5.73 17.50 -7.88
CA TYR A 12 5.03 16.25 -7.53
C TYR A 12 4.86 15.29 -8.72
N ASN A 13 5.66 15.47 -9.77
CA ASN A 13 5.68 14.58 -10.93
C ASN A 13 6.71 13.48 -10.69
N TYR A 14 6.24 12.27 -10.38
CA TYR A 14 7.08 11.09 -10.24
C TYR A 14 7.25 10.45 -11.63
N PRO A 15 8.41 10.61 -12.31
CA PRO A 15 8.63 10.06 -13.64
C PRO A 15 8.61 8.53 -13.62
N ASP A 16 9.15 7.94 -12.56
CA ASP A 16 9.21 6.49 -12.36
C ASP A 16 8.06 6.05 -11.45
N ARG A 17 6.95 5.60 -12.06
CA ARG A 17 5.84 4.98 -11.35
C ARG A 17 5.46 3.65 -12.01
N VAL A 18 5.29 2.62 -11.19
CA VAL A 18 4.87 1.29 -11.63
C VAL A 18 3.45 1.04 -11.12
N LYS A 19 2.54 0.62 -12.00
CA LYS A 19 1.16 0.32 -11.61
C LYS A 19 1.09 -1.06 -10.95
N ILE A 20 0.39 -1.16 -9.82
CA ILE A 20 0.08 -2.45 -9.18
C ILE A 20 -1.22 -2.99 -9.78
N GLU A 21 -1.20 -4.25 -10.24
CA GLU A 21 -2.36 -4.89 -10.88
C GLU A 21 -3.42 -5.31 -9.86
N ASN A 22 -3.01 -5.99 -8.79
CA ASN A 22 -3.86 -6.49 -7.73
C ASN A 22 -4.06 -5.42 -6.63
N GLY A 23 -4.75 -4.32 -6.96
CA GLY A 23 -4.92 -3.18 -6.06
C GLY A 23 -5.57 -3.50 -4.70
N ASN A 24 -6.41 -4.54 -4.62
CA ASN A 24 -7.10 -4.94 -3.38
C ASN A 24 -6.18 -5.44 -2.26
N ILE A 25 -4.89 -5.68 -2.54
CA ILE A 25 -3.89 -5.93 -1.48
C ILE A 25 -3.74 -4.75 -0.52
N ILE A 26 -4.30 -3.58 -0.84
CA ILE A 26 -4.32 -2.44 0.08
C ILE A 26 -5.06 -2.75 1.39
N TYR A 27 -6.08 -3.61 1.38
CA TYR A 27 -6.80 -3.99 2.59
C TYR A 27 -5.90 -4.60 3.68
N PRO A 28 -5.16 -5.71 3.42
CA PRO A 28 -4.26 -6.26 4.41
C PRO A 28 -3.10 -5.32 4.76
N ILE A 29 -2.69 -4.42 3.85
CA ILE A 29 -1.68 -3.39 4.16
C ILE A 29 -2.23 -2.39 5.19
N LEU A 30 -3.43 -1.86 4.98
CA LEU A 30 -4.09 -0.94 5.92
C LEU A 30 -4.35 -1.59 7.29
N ALA A 31 -4.67 -2.89 7.30
CA ALA A 31 -4.88 -3.63 8.54
C ALA A 31 -3.59 -3.91 9.31
N ALA A 32 -2.44 -4.01 8.62
CA ALA A 32 -1.17 -4.41 9.21
C ALA A 32 -0.25 -3.24 9.58
N VAL A 33 -0.40 -2.08 8.93
CA VAL A 33 0.46 -0.91 9.09
C VAL A 33 -0.34 0.25 9.69
N PRO A 34 0.09 0.83 10.82
CA PRO A 34 -0.62 1.96 11.43
C PRO A 34 -0.69 3.17 10.50
N SER A 35 -1.80 3.90 10.53
CA SER A 35 -1.93 5.18 9.84
C SER A 35 -1.16 6.30 10.56
N LEU A 36 -0.50 7.16 9.80
CA LEU A 36 0.06 8.42 10.31
C LEU A 36 -1.06 9.46 10.36
N GLY A 37 -1.42 9.90 11.56
CA GLY A 37 -2.33 11.03 11.74
C GLY A 37 -3.69 10.84 11.06
N GLY A 38 -4.20 9.59 10.98
CA GLY A 38 -5.58 9.29 10.58
C GLY A 38 -5.86 9.53 9.10
N GLY A 39 -4.81 9.89 8.35
CA GLY A 39 -4.86 10.12 6.91
C GLY A 39 -4.58 8.87 6.09
N TRP A 40 -4.24 9.09 4.81
CA TRP A 40 -3.98 8.05 3.80
C TRP A 40 -2.53 7.55 3.82
N SER A 41 -1.74 8.03 4.78
CA SER A 41 -0.32 7.74 4.93
C SER A 41 -0.14 6.67 6.00
N LEU A 42 0.75 5.70 5.73
CA LEU A 42 1.05 4.62 6.66
C LEU A 42 2.44 4.79 7.25
N LEU A 43 2.59 4.42 8.52
CA LEU A 43 3.83 4.48 9.28
C LEU A 43 4.68 3.24 9.05
N PHE A 44 5.64 3.37 8.14
CA PHE A 44 6.70 2.37 7.94
C PHE A 44 8.01 3.06 7.52
N HIS A 45 9.13 2.42 7.82
CA HIS A 45 10.47 2.91 7.51
C HIS A 45 11.01 2.35 6.20
N ARG A 46 10.73 1.07 5.94
CA ARG A 46 11.14 0.36 4.72
C ARG A 46 10.00 -0.52 4.25
N ALA A 47 9.88 -0.67 2.95
CA ALA A 47 9.00 -1.64 2.33
C ALA A 47 9.77 -2.42 1.26
N LYS A 48 9.46 -3.70 1.13
CA LYS A 48 9.94 -4.57 0.05
C LYS A 48 8.74 -5.22 -0.60
N ILE A 49 8.65 -5.10 -1.92
CA ILE A 49 7.58 -5.70 -2.73
C ILE A 49 8.25 -6.65 -3.72
N CYS A 50 7.73 -7.86 -3.82
CA CYS A 50 8.10 -8.81 -4.88
C CYS A 50 6.87 -9.14 -5.71
N GLY A 51 7.06 -9.36 -7.00
CA GLY A 51 5.97 -9.61 -7.92
C GLY A 51 6.47 -9.96 -9.31
N TYR A 52 5.53 -10.31 -10.18
CA TYR A 52 5.78 -10.52 -11.59
C TYR A 52 5.50 -9.22 -12.35
N VAL A 53 6.45 -8.80 -13.18
CA VAL A 53 6.28 -7.64 -14.05
C VAL A 53 5.60 -8.09 -15.33
N SER A 54 4.57 -7.35 -15.77
CA SER A 54 3.95 -7.55 -17.07
C SER A 54 4.88 -7.01 -18.17
N ASP A 55 5.12 -7.78 -19.23
CA ASP A 55 5.83 -7.29 -20.42
C ASP A 55 4.99 -6.21 -21.16
N GLY A 56 5.64 -5.11 -21.55
CA GLY A 56 5.05 -4.06 -22.39
C GLY A 56 5.54 -2.64 -22.09
N ASP A 57 5.09 -1.67 -22.90
CA ASP A 57 5.50 -0.25 -22.82
C ASP A 57 5.08 0.47 -21.53
N SER A 58 4.14 -0.12 -20.75
CA SER A 58 3.67 0.41 -19.48
C SER A 58 3.68 -0.68 -18.41
N PRO A 59 4.86 -0.98 -17.84
CA PRO A 59 5.04 -2.12 -16.95
C PRO A 59 4.14 -2.00 -15.72
N LYS A 60 3.42 -3.09 -15.44
CA LYS A 60 2.64 -3.29 -14.23
C LYS A 60 3.27 -4.41 -13.42
N ILE A 61 3.01 -4.44 -12.13
CA ILE A 61 3.46 -5.50 -11.24
C ILE A 61 2.26 -6.19 -10.60
N LYS A 62 2.18 -7.51 -10.75
CA LYS A 62 1.33 -8.36 -9.93
C LYS A 62 2.11 -8.75 -8.68
N VAL A 63 1.76 -8.16 -7.55
CA VAL A 63 2.46 -8.35 -6.29
C VAL A 63 2.13 -9.73 -5.70
N VAL A 64 3.16 -10.46 -5.27
CA VAL A 64 3.03 -11.79 -4.65
C VAL A 64 3.47 -11.83 -3.19
N SER A 65 4.33 -10.89 -2.77
CA SER A 65 4.70 -10.76 -1.36
C SER A 65 5.04 -9.30 -1.05
N ILE A 66 4.66 -8.83 0.13
CA ILE A 66 5.01 -7.52 0.64
C ILE A 66 5.51 -7.61 2.08
N PHE A 67 6.58 -6.89 2.35
CA PHE A 67 7.18 -6.80 3.66
C PHE A 67 7.38 -5.34 4.07
N VAL A 68 7.18 -5.06 5.35
CA VAL A 68 7.28 -3.70 5.90
C VAL A 68 8.09 -3.70 7.19
N GLN A 69 8.87 -2.65 7.40
CA GLN A 69 9.55 -2.36 8.65
C GLN A 69 8.78 -1.26 9.38
N GLY A 70 7.97 -1.63 10.37
CA GLY A 70 7.21 -0.66 11.18
C GLY A 70 8.06 0.02 12.26
N ASP A 71 9.08 -0.68 12.79
CA ASP A 71 9.97 -0.18 13.84
C ASP A 71 11.40 -0.07 13.31
N ARG A 72 11.97 1.13 13.36
CA ARG A 72 13.33 1.43 12.91
C ARG A 72 14.40 0.73 13.74
N SER A 73 14.09 0.38 14.99
CA SER A 73 15.00 -0.31 15.90
C SER A 73 15.05 -1.82 15.65
N SER A 74 14.06 -2.38 14.94
CA SER A 74 14.03 -3.77 14.51
C SER A 74 14.66 -3.92 13.14
N GLU A 75 15.64 -4.81 12.97
CA GLU A 75 16.20 -5.13 11.65
C GLU A 75 15.23 -5.96 10.78
N GLY A 76 14.14 -6.46 11.36
CA GLY A 76 13.20 -7.35 10.73
C GLY A 76 12.20 -6.64 9.81
N LEU A 77 11.97 -7.24 8.63
CA LEU A 77 10.84 -6.93 7.79
C LEU A 77 9.68 -7.88 8.14
N LYS A 78 8.52 -7.32 8.52
CA LYS A 78 7.30 -8.09 8.76
C LYS A 78 6.60 -8.35 7.43
N GLU A 79 6.32 -9.62 7.14
CA GLU A 79 5.51 -10.00 6.00
C GLU A 79 4.03 -9.66 6.24
N ILE A 80 3.39 -9.10 5.23
CA ILE A 80 1.95 -8.86 5.21
C ILE A 80 1.32 -9.97 4.39
N ASN A 81 0.38 -10.71 4.99
CA ASN A 81 -0.32 -11.78 4.29
C ASN A 81 -1.29 -11.19 3.25
N ILE A 82 -0.97 -11.42 1.98
CA ILE A 82 -1.74 -10.96 0.81
C ILE A 82 -2.27 -12.12 -0.04
N CYS A 83 -2.39 -13.32 0.52
CA CYS A 83 -2.94 -14.46 -0.20
C CYS A 83 -4.38 -14.21 -0.66
N ASP A 84 -4.80 -14.89 -1.72
CA ASP A 84 -6.08 -14.65 -2.38
C ASP A 84 -7.26 -14.89 -1.43
N GLU A 85 -7.15 -15.81 -0.46
CA GLU A 85 -8.18 -16.05 0.55
C GLU A 85 -8.36 -14.85 1.49
N VAL A 86 -7.26 -14.25 1.97
CA VAL A 86 -7.31 -13.09 2.86
C VAL A 86 -7.85 -11.89 2.11
N VAL A 87 -7.32 -11.60 0.92
CA VAL A 87 -7.77 -10.48 0.10
C VAL A 87 -9.23 -10.68 -0.33
N GLY A 88 -9.60 -11.89 -0.73
CA GLY A 88 -10.97 -12.28 -1.07
C GLY A 88 -11.94 -12.09 0.10
N GLY A 89 -11.51 -12.36 1.33
CA GLY A 89 -12.29 -12.08 2.54
C GLY A 89 -12.62 -10.60 2.72
N TYR A 90 -11.65 -9.71 2.48
CA TYR A 90 -11.90 -8.26 2.52
C TYR A 90 -12.82 -7.82 1.38
N VAL A 91 -12.55 -8.27 0.15
CA VAL A 91 -13.35 -7.91 -1.03
C VAL A 91 -14.79 -8.41 -0.90
N SER A 92 -15.00 -9.62 -0.36
CA SER A 92 -16.33 -10.16 -0.07
C SER A 92 -17.13 -9.27 0.88
N ARG A 93 -16.46 -8.63 1.85
CA ARG A 93 -17.11 -7.87 2.92
C ARG A 93 -17.32 -6.40 2.56
N PHE A 94 -16.37 -5.81 1.83
CA PHE A 94 -16.30 -4.37 1.59
C PHE A 94 -16.38 -3.99 0.10
N GLY A 95 -16.35 -4.96 -0.80
CA GLY A 95 -16.20 -4.74 -2.24
C GLY A 95 -14.76 -4.46 -2.65
N ASP A 96 -14.56 -4.24 -3.95
CA ASP A 96 -13.28 -3.74 -4.48
C ASP A 96 -12.91 -2.40 -3.83
N TYR A 97 -11.63 -2.22 -3.53
CA TYR A 97 -11.19 -1.01 -2.85
C TYR A 97 -11.34 0.21 -3.77
N ASP A 98 -12.10 1.20 -3.32
CA ASP A 98 -12.28 2.46 -4.03
C ASP A 98 -11.15 3.45 -3.71
N PHE A 99 -10.23 3.61 -4.66
CA PHE A 99 -9.16 4.60 -4.57
C PHE A 99 -9.61 6.05 -4.88
N SER A 100 -10.87 6.27 -5.26
CA SER A 100 -11.42 7.58 -5.60
C SER A 100 -12.05 8.32 -4.41
N GLY A 101 -12.17 7.65 -3.25
CA GLY A 101 -12.72 8.25 -2.04
C GLY A 101 -12.08 9.60 -1.72
N ARG A 102 -12.90 10.65 -1.60
CA ARG A 102 -12.40 11.96 -1.15
C ARG A 102 -11.87 11.82 0.28
N PRO A 103 -10.71 12.42 0.64
CA PRO A 103 -10.30 12.52 2.03
C PRO A 103 -11.45 13.17 2.81
N ASN A 104 -11.82 12.62 3.96
CA ASN A 104 -12.62 13.35 4.93
C ASN A 104 -11.64 14.17 5.79
N PRO A 105 -11.44 15.47 5.51
CA PRO A 105 -10.40 16.28 6.16
C PRO A 105 -10.68 16.52 7.65
N THR A 106 -11.85 16.11 8.16
CA THR A 106 -12.25 16.24 9.57
C THR A 106 -12.24 14.93 10.34
N ARG A 107 -11.80 13.81 9.75
CA ARG A 107 -11.66 12.55 10.47
C ARG A 107 -10.30 12.56 11.17
N ASP A 108 -10.31 12.68 12.48
CA ASP A 108 -9.10 12.81 13.29
C ASP A 108 -8.57 11.41 13.63
N TRP A 109 -7.26 11.30 13.83
CA TRP A 109 -6.58 10.03 14.12
C TRP A 109 -6.81 9.51 15.53
N LEU A 110 -7.40 10.36 16.36
CA LEU A 110 -7.86 10.06 17.71
C LEU A 110 -9.26 9.43 17.72
N ASP A 111 -9.95 9.35 16.57
CA ASP A 111 -11.29 8.77 16.48
C ASP A 111 -11.28 7.24 16.27
N ASP A 112 -10.09 6.64 16.06
CA ASP A 112 -9.93 5.19 15.82
C ASP A 112 -9.58 4.41 17.13
N VAL A 113 -9.99 4.90 18.31
CA VAL A 113 -9.77 4.27 19.64
C VAL A 113 -11.04 3.64 20.22
#